data_AF-A0A0D6AN31-F1
#
_entry.id   AF-A0A0D6AN31-F1
#
_cell.length_a   1.000
_cell.length_b   1.000
_cell.length_c   1.000
_cell.angle_alpha   90.00
_cell.angle_beta   90.00
_cell.angle_gamma   90.00
#
_symmetry.space_group_name_H-M   'P 1'
#
loop_
_entity.id
_entity.type
_entity.pdbx_description
1 polymer ?
#
loop_
_entity_poly.entity_id
_entity_poly.type
_entity_poly.pdbx_seq_one_letter_code
_entity_poly.pdbx_strand_id
1 'polypeptide(L)' 'MRFVTRLAPETQQLLKTIEQKSKYYQVRHRAKSILLSYQGYKITQIMLILNISRNTIYNWLNN' A
#
# COMPACT_ATOMS: atom_id res chain seq x y z
N MET A 1 9.04 -2.38 -11.86
CA MET A 1 8.43 -1.66 -10.71
C MET A 1 7.03 -1.25 -11.12
N ARG A 2 6.00 -2.01 -10.73
CA ARG A 2 4.62 -1.65 -11.05
C ARG A 2 4.13 -0.62 -10.03
N PHE A 3 3.77 0.55 -10.54
CA PHE A 3 2.94 1.50 -9.79
C PHE A 3 1.49 1.06 -9.94
N VAL A 4 0.71 1.16 -8.87
CA VAL A 4 -0.74 1.01 -8.99
C VAL A 4 -1.24 2.25 -9.69
N THR A 5 -1.47 2.18 -10.99
CA THR A 5 -1.79 3.36 -11.82
C THR A 5 -3.28 3.66 -11.89
N ARG A 6 -4.14 2.69 -11.56
CA ARG A 6 -5.59 2.83 -11.58
C ARG A 6 -6.21 2.16 -10.37
N LEU A 7 -6.86 2.96 -9.53
CA LEU A 7 -7.69 2.52 -8.43
C LEU A 7 -9.04 3.20 -8.56
N ALA A 8 -10.11 2.41 -8.66
CA ALA A 8 -11.45 2.95 -8.63
C ALA A 8 -11.69 3.70 -7.30
N PRO A 9 -12.48 4.79 -7.30
CA PRO A 9 -12.75 5.56 -6.09
C PRO A 9 -13.27 4.71 -4.93
N GLU A 10 -14.13 3.74 -5.23
CA GLU A 10 -14.65 2.77 -4.25
C GLU A 10 -13.54 1.93 -3.61
N THR A 11 -12.58 1.45 -4.42
CA THR A 11 -11.43 0.71 -3.93
C THR A 11 -10.51 1.57 -3.07
N GLN A 12 -10.34 2.85 -3.42
CA GLN A 12 -9.57 3.78 -2.57
C GLN A 12 -10.23 3.96 -1.20
N GLN A 13 -11.56 4.10 -1.17
CA GLN A 13 -12.32 4.25 0.07
C GLN A 13 -12.25 2.99 0.94
N LEU A 14 -12.33 1.81 0.30
CA LEU A 14 -12.14 0.53 0.97
C LEU A 14 -10.74 0.42 1.58
N LEU A 15 -9.70 0.73 0.81
CA LEU A 15 -8.31 0.68 1.28
C LEU A 15 -8.05 1.64 2.44
N LYS A 16 -8.62 2.86 2.41
CA LYS A 16 -8.55 3.79 3.55
C LYS A 16 -9.23 3.21 4.79
N THR A 17 -10.37 2.57 4.62
CA THR A 17 -11.10 1.92 5.72
C THR A 17 -10.29 0.77 6.31
N ILE A 18 -9.67 -0.06 5.46
CA ILE A 18 -8.81 -1.17 5.89
C ILE A 18 -7.56 -0.65 6.61
N GLU A 19 -6.92 0.41 6.10
CA GLU A 19 -5.75 1.03 6.72
C GLU A 19 -6.04 1.51 8.15
N GLN A 20 -7.25 2.03 8.40
CA GLN A 20 -7.64 2.55 9.71
C GLN A 20 -8.21 1.49 10.66
N LYS A 21 -9.03 0.55 10.14
CA LYS A 21 -9.87 -0.33 10.97
C LYS A 21 -9.39 -1.77 11.06
N SER A 22 -8.47 -2.20 10.18
CA SER A 22 -8.06 -3.61 10.19
C SER A 22 -7.32 -3.96 11.48
N LYS A 23 -7.66 -5.11 12.08
CA LYS A 23 -7.00 -5.66 13.27
C LYS A 23 -5.54 -6.02 13.00
N TYR A 24 -5.23 -6.47 11.77
CA TYR A 24 -3.92 -6.98 11.40
C TYR A 24 -3.02 -5.88 10.85
N TYR A 25 -1.87 -5.68 11.51
CA TYR A 25 -0.88 -4.68 11.12
C TYR A 25 -0.42 -4.84 9.67
N GLN A 26 -0.15 -6.07 9.23
CA GLN A 26 0.28 -6.36 7.86
C GLN A 26 -0.78 -5.95 6.82
N VAL A 27 -2.06 -6.13 7.14
CA VAL A 27 -3.17 -5.76 6.25
C VAL A 27 -3.31 -4.23 6.18
N ARG A 28 -3.15 -3.53 7.32
CA ARG A 28 -3.12 -2.05 7.34
C ARG A 28 -1.96 -1.52 6.48
N HIS A 29 -0.76 -2.06 6.68
CA HIS A 29 0.44 -1.65 5.96
C HIS A 29 0.37 -1.98 4.46
N ARG A 30 -0.22 -3.13 4.10
CA ARG A 30 -0.49 -3.47 2.70
C ARG A 30 -1.43 -2.45 2.06
N ALA A 31 -2.57 -2.16 2.69
CA ALA A 31 -3.51 -1.17 2.18
C ALA A 31 -2.87 0.22 2.02
N LYS A 32 -2.08 0.63 3.02
CA LYS A 32 -1.32 1.88 2.98
C LYS A 32 -0.28 1.91 1.85
N SER A 33 0.44 0.82 1.62
CA SER A 33 1.44 0.72 0.55
C SER A 33 0.81 0.85 -0.84
N ILE A 34 -0.40 0.31 -1.04
CA ILE A 34 -1.16 0.42 -2.29
C ILE A 34 -1.61 1.86 -2.52
N LEU A 35 -2.13 2.53 -1.49
CA LEU A 35 -2.54 3.94 -1.56
C LEU A 35 -1.36 4.86 -1.87
N LEU A 36 -0.22 4.67 -1.20
CA LEU A 36 0.99 5.45 -1.46
C LEU A 36 1.54 5.20 -2.88
N SER A 37 1.53 3.95 -3.35
CA SER A 37 1.93 3.63 -4.71
C SER A 37 1.06 4.34 -5.75
N TYR A 38 -0.26 4.41 -5.49
CA TYR A 38 -1.21 5.14 -6.33
C TYR A 38 -1.02 6.65 -6.33
N GLN A 39 -0.62 7.22 -5.20
CA GLN A 39 -0.25 8.62 -5.08
C GLN A 39 1.09 8.96 -5.76
N GLY A 40 1.79 7.98 -6.35
CA GLY A 40 3.04 8.19 -7.08
C GLY A 40 4.31 8.05 -6.23
N TYR A 41 4.20 7.60 -4.97
CA TYR A 41 5.39 7.36 -4.14
C TYR A 41 6.19 6.17 -4.68
N LYS A 42 7.52 6.34 -4.71
CA LYS A 42 8.45 5.26 -5.08
C LYS A 42 8.51 4.22 -3.98
N ILE A 43 8.80 2.97 -4.34
CA ILE A 43 8.95 1.85 -3.37
C ILE A 43 9.94 2.22 -2.25
N THR A 44 11.05 2.90 -2.56
CA THR A 44 12.02 3.36 -1.57
C THR A 44 11.44 4.34 -0.56
N GLN A 45 10.55 5.23 -0.98
CA GLN A 45 9.87 6.17 -0.07
C GLN A 45 8.85 5.43 0.79
N ILE A 46 8.09 4.50 0.20
CA ILE A 46 7.12 3.66 0.91
C ILE A 46 7.82 2.81 1.98
N MET A 47 9.00 2.26 1.68
CA MET A 47 9.84 1.54 2.65
C MET A 47 10.17 2.41 3.86
N LEU A 48 10.57 3.66 3.65
CA LEU A 48 10.92 4.59 4.73
C LEU A 48 9.68 4.98 5.54
N ILE A 49 8.54 5.22 4.90
CA ILE A 49 7.29 5.60 5.57
C ILE A 49 6.74 4.46 6.43
N LEU A 50 6.80 3.22 5.92
CA LEU A 50 6.21 2.05 6.57
C LEU A 50 7.23 1.24 7.41
N ASN A 51 8.50 1.60 7.34
CA ASN A 51 9.63 0.90 7.96
C ASN A 51 9.64 -0.62 7.69
N ILE A 52 9.43 -1.00 6.42
CA ILE A 52 9.36 -2.40 5.99
C ILE A 52 10.32 -2.66 4.83
N SER A 53 10.72 -3.94 4.69
CA SER A 53 11.65 -4.35 3.66
C SER A 53 11.08 -4.18 2.24
N ARG A 54 11.98 -3.99 1.28
CA ARG A 54 11.63 -3.89 -0.14
C ARG A 54 10.89 -5.14 -0.63
N ASN A 55 11.35 -6.32 -0.21
CA ASN A 55 10.76 -7.60 -0.60
C ASN A 55 9.32 -7.73 -0.09
N THR A 56 9.04 -7.24 1.11
CA THR A 56 7.67 -7.23 1.68
C THR A 56 6.73 -6.38 0.82
N ILE A 57 7.15 -5.17 0.44
CA ILE A 57 6.34 -4.30 -0.43
C ILE A 57 6.17 -4.93 -1.82
N TYR A 58 7.22 -5.51 -2.39
CA TYR A 58 7.10 -6.21 -3.68
C TYR A 58 6.09 -7.35 -3.63
N ASN A 59 6.15 -8.18 -2.59
CA ASN A 59 5.20 -9.27 -2.41
C ASN A 59 3.77 -8.73 -2.30
N TRP A 60 3.56 -7.61 -1.60
CA TRP A 60 2.23 -7.02 -1.43
C TRP A 60 1.64 -6.32 -2.64
N LEU A 61 2.48 -5.74 -3.51
CA LEU A 61 2.05 -5.01 -4.71
C LEU A 61 1.97 -5.91 -5.95
N ASN A 62 2.61 -7.10 -5.93
CA ASN A 62 2.65 -8.02 -7.06
C ASN A 62 1.77 -9.27 -6.89
N ASN A 63 1.20 -9.46 -5.70
CA ASN A 63 0.30 -10.55 -5.32
C ASN A 63 -1.03 -9.94 -4.88
#